data_AF-A0AAN9V4A9-F1
#
_entry.id   AF-A0AAN9V4A9-F1
#
_cell.length_a   1.000
_cell.length_b   1.000
_cell.length_c   1.000
_cell.angle_alpha   90.00
_cell.angle_beta   90.00
_cell.angle_gamma   90.00
#
_symmetry.space_group_name_H-M   'P 1'
#
loop_
_entity.id
_entity.type
_entity.pdbx_description
1 polymer ?
#
loop_
_entity_poly.entity_id
_entity_poly.type
_entity_poly.pdbx_seq_one_letter_code
_entity_poly.pdbx_strand_id
1 'polypeptide(L)'
;MKRRLAEAQERGIGSLKPWSLRCSESTFQRTIERRVKAREFLGDHKSVKDYLATRLQCDEKILTHIFRKIPQMKHITVLKVKELLDFLYDVGYSPEEVCCTPRILTRSLRTVKARVVELELLGITHPNLLVLCKTTKEYQDLIRKLKHNQ
;
A
#
# COMPACT_ATOMS: atom_id res chain seq x y z
N MET A 1 31.38 -7.47 6.23
CA MET A 1 30.39 -6.64 6.98
C MET A 1 30.65 -5.14 6.84
N LYS A 2 31.89 -4.63 7.01
CA LYS A 2 32.22 -3.19 6.85
C LYS A 2 31.78 -2.59 5.49
N ARG A 3 31.97 -3.32 4.39
CA ARG A 3 31.50 -2.92 3.04
C ARG A 3 30.02 -2.53 3.00
N ARG A 4 29.15 -3.38 3.57
CA ARG A 4 27.68 -3.17 3.56
C ARG A 4 27.24 -1.99 4.45
N LEU A 5 27.99 -1.71 5.51
CA LEU A 5 27.74 -0.53 6.34
C LEU A 5 28.12 0.74 5.58
N ALA A 6 29.28 0.75 4.91
CA ALA A 6 29.73 1.87 4.09
C ALA A 6 28.74 2.17 2.96
N GLU A 7 28.29 1.14 2.23
CA GLU A 7 27.30 1.31 1.16
C GLU A 7 25.96 1.85 1.66
N ALA A 8 25.47 1.36 2.80
CA ALA A 8 24.23 1.87 3.37
C ALA A 8 24.36 3.32 3.81
N GLN A 9 25.50 3.71 4.38
CA GLN A 9 25.79 5.08 4.78
C GLN A 9 25.90 6.02 3.57
N GLU A 10 26.57 5.60 2.50
CA GLU A 10 26.68 6.34 1.24
C GLU A 10 25.29 6.61 0.63
N ARG A 11 24.39 5.62 0.71
CA ARG A 11 22.99 5.79 0.28
C ARG A 11 22.12 6.51 1.33
N GLY A 12 22.70 7.00 2.42
CA GLY A 12 22.04 7.77 3.49
C GLY A 12 21.09 6.97 4.38
N ILE A 13 21.30 5.66 4.50
CA ILE A 13 20.52 4.79 5.39
C ILE A 13 21.21 4.75 6.76
N GLY A 14 20.64 5.48 7.73
CA GLY A 14 21.26 5.67 9.05
C GLY A 14 21.33 4.43 9.94
N SER A 15 20.52 3.40 9.71
CA SER A 15 20.57 2.17 10.52
C SER A 15 20.13 0.91 9.76
N LEU A 16 21.00 -0.10 9.76
CA LEU A 16 20.70 -1.43 9.26
C LEU A 16 20.38 -2.39 10.40
N LYS A 17 19.46 -3.32 10.16
CA LYS A 17 19.21 -4.41 11.10
C LYS A 17 20.37 -5.42 11.03
N PRO A 18 20.77 -6.07 12.15
CA PRO A 18 21.87 -7.03 12.15
C PRO A 18 21.74 -8.17 11.12
N TRP A 19 20.52 -8.65 10.86
CA TRP A 19 20.29 -9.69 9.85
C TRP A 19 20.62 -9.23 8.42
N SER A 20 20.49 -7.94 8.12
CA SER A 20 20.78 -7.39 6.78
C SER A 20 22.27 -7.46 6.45
N LEU A 21 23.13 -7.50 7.46
CA LEU A 21 24.57 -7.68 7.28
C LEU A 21 24.97 -9.13 6.97
N ARG A 22 24.07 -10.10 7.21
CA ARG A 22 24.31 -11.54 7.04
C ARG A 22 23.52 -12.17 5.89
N CYS A 23 22.57 -11.46 5.29
CA CYS A 23 21.76 -12.00 4.19
C CYS A 23 22.55 -12.13 2.87
N SER A 24 21.96 -12.77 1.86
CA SER A 24 22.53 -12.80 0.50
C SER A 24 22.70 -11.40 -0.09
N GLU A 25 23.62 -11.23 -1.03
CA GLU A 25 23.84 -9.92 -1.69
C GLU A 25 22.57 -9.43 -2.41
N SER A 26 21.88 -10.32 -3.10
CA SER A 26 20.59 -10.01 -3.75
C SER A 26 19.53 -9.50 -2.76
N THR A 27 19.46 -10.09 -1.56
CA THR A 27 18.53 -9.67 -0.52
C THR A 27 18.93 -8.32 0.09
N PHE A 28 20.23 -8.13 0.30
CA PHE A 28 20.79 -6.88 0.79
C PHE A 28 20.46 -5.74 -0.17
N GLN A 29 20.85 -5.90 -1.45
CA GLN A 29 20.66 -4.91 -2.50
C GLN A 29 19.19 -4.50 -2.66
N ARG A 30 18.29 -5.49 -2.77
CA ARG A 30 16.84 -5.27 -2.83
C ARG A 30 16.30 -4.51 -1.62
N THR A 31 16.84 -4.77 -0.43
CA THR A 31 16.40 -4.10 0.82
C THR A 31 16.84 -2.64 0.83
N ILE A 32 18.08 -2.38 0.41
CA ILE A 32 18.66 -1.05 0.31
C ILE A 32 17.90 -0.21 -0.72
N GLU A 33 17.70 -0.73 -1.93
CA GLU A 33 16.96 -0.05 -3.00
C GLU A 33 15.54 0.32 -2.58
N ARG A 34 14.83 -0.58 -1.89
CA ARG A 34 13.49 -0.30 -1.38
C ARG A 34 13.48 0.85 -0.37
N ARG A 35 14.51 0.94 0.48
CA ARG A 35 14.63 2.03 1.47
C ARG A 35 14.97 3.35 0.81
N VAL A 36 15.89 3.35 -0.15
CA VAL A 36 16.26 4.55 -0.92
C VAL A 36 15.03 5.08 -1.65
N LYS A 37 14.34 4.24 -2.43
CA LYS A 37 13.09 4.61 -3.12
C LYS A 37 12.03 5.12 -2.15
N ALA A 38 11.81 4.42 -1.04
CA ALA A 38 10.82 4.85 -0.05
C ALA A 38 11.14 6.24 0.53
N ARG A 39 12.42 6.59 0.69
CA ARG A 39 12.85 7.92 1.13
C ARG A 39 12.64 8.97 0.04
N GLU A 40 13.05 8.67 -1.20
CA GLU A 40 12.83 9.56 -2.36
C GLU A 40 11.34 9.89 -2.54
N PHE A 41 10.46 8.89 -2.45
CA PHE A 41 9.01 9.10 -2.55
C PHE A 41 8.39 9.80 -1.36
N LEU A 42 9.01 9.68 -0.17
CA LEU A 42 8.55 10.43 0.99
C LEU A 42 8.84 11.93 0.81
N GLY A 43 9.89 12.30 0.06
CA GLY A 43 10.19 13.68 -0.33
C GLY A 43 10.24 14.61 0.88
N ASP A 44 9.49 15.71 0.80
CA ASP A 44 9.38 16.73 1.85
C ASP A 44 8.47 16.33 3.03
N HIS A 45 7.75 15.20 2.92
CA HIS A 45 6.87 14.75 3.99
C HIS A 45 7.69 14.18 5.15
N LYS A 46 7.36 14.59 6.38
CA LYS A 46 8.10 14.12 7.57
C LYS A 46 7.80 12.65 7.88
N SER A 47 6.61 12.16 7.49
CA SER A 47 6.16 10.82 7.81
C SER A 47 5.20 10.22 6.76
N VAL A 48 5.02 8.90 6.79
CA VAL A 48 4.02 8.20 5.97
C VAL A 48 2.59 8.71 6.27
N LYS A 49 2.33 9.15 7.50
CA LYS A 49 1.03 9.73 7.87
C LYS A 49 0.82 11.06 7.18
N ASP A 50 1.84 11.92 7.18
CA ASP A 50 1.78 13.24 6.53
C ASP A 50 1.55 13.06 5.03
N TYR A 51 2.28 12.13 4.41
CA TYR A 51 2.07 11.77 3.00
C TYR A 51 0.61 11.32 2.74
N LEU A 52 0.08 10.44 3.59
CA LEU A 52 -1.31 10.00 3.49
C LEU A 52 -2.33 11.13 3.72
N ALA A 53 -2.06 12.05 4.65
CA ALA A 53 -2.94 13.19 4.95
C ALA A 53 -3.10 14.08 3.74
N THR A 54 -1.98 14.42 3.10
CA THR A 54 -1.97 15.21 1.87
C THR A 54 -2.69 14.48 0.74
N ARG A 55 -2.40 13.18 0.54
CA ARG A 55 -2.97 12.42 -0.58
C ARG A 55 -4.47 12.14 -0.43
N LEU A 56 -4.92 11.84 0.78
CA LEU A 56 -6.34 11.57 1.08
C LEU A 56 -7.15 12.83 1.39
N GLN A 57 -6.50 14.01 1.40
CA GLN A 57 -7.11 15.30 1.71
C GLN A 57 -7.86 15.28 3.06
N CYS A 58 -7.26 14.63 4.07
CA CYS A 58 -7.91 14.45 5.37
C CYS A 58 -7.06 14.96 6.54
N ASP A 59 -7.73 15.31 7.63
CA ASP A 59 -7.09 15.83 8.84
C ASP A 59 -6.23 14.76 9.54
N GLU A 60 -5.13 15.18 10.14
CA GLU A 60 -4.22 14.29 10.87
C GLU A 60 -4.92 13.54 12.02
N LYS A 61 -5.95 14.13 12.64
CA LYS A 61 -6.79 13.48 13.66
C LYS A 61 -7.54 12.27 13.10
N ILE A 62 -8.09 12.39 11.90
CA ILE A 62 -8.79 11.31 11.21
C ILE A 62 -7.81 10.18 10.93
N LEU A 63 -6.63 10.50 10.38
CA LEU A 63 -5.60 9.49 10.14
C LEU A 63 -5.10 8.83 11.41
N THR A 64 -4.91 9.60 12.48
CA THR A 64 -4.52 9.04 13.78
C THR A 64 -5.57 8.06 14.28
N HIS A 65 -6.86 8.35 14.10
CA HIS A 65 -7.93 7.41 14.40
C HIS A 65 -7.87 6.15 13.52
N ILE A 66 -7.66 6.30 12.21
CA ILE A 66 -7.53 5.19 11.25
C ILE A 66 -6.36 4.27 11.63
N PHE A 67 -5.17 4.83 11.90
CA PHE A 67 -3.98 4.08 12.31
C PHE A 67 -4.16 3.35 13.65
N ARG A 68 -4.99 3.89 14.55
CA ARG A 68 -5.36 3.22 15.81
C ARG A 68 -6.30 2.04 15.56
N LYS A 69 -7.29 2.20 14.69
CA LYS A 69 -8.27 1.15 14.34
C LYS A 69 -7.68 0.05 13.45
N ILE A 70 -6.69 0.38 12.62
CA ILE A 70 -6.05 -0.54 11.68
C ILE A 70 -4.53 -0.55 11.93
N PRO A 71 -4.06 -1.30 12.95
CA PRO A 71 -2.65 -1.34 13.31
C PRO A 71 -1.72 -1.79 12.18
N GLN A 72 -2.22 -2.58 11.23
CA GLN A 72 -1.49 -3.03 10.04
C GLN A 72 -0.96 -1.87 9.19
N MET A 73 -1.63 -0.70 9.23
CA MET A 73 -1.19 0.50 8.52
C MET A 73 0.14 1.05 9.04
N LYS A 74 0.57 0.71 10.27
CA LYS A 74 1.88 1.14 10.80
C LYS A 74 3.07 0.55 10.04
N HIS A 75 2.86 -0.54 9.32
CA HIS A 75 3.92 -1.27 8.61
C HIS A 75 3.89 -1.05 7.09
N ILE A 76 2.97 -0.22 6.58
CA ILE A 76 2.89 0.06 5.14
C ILE A 76 4.03 0.99 4.74
N THR A 77 4.60 0.74 3.58
CA THR A 77 5.61 1.60 2.98
C THR A 77 4.95 2.66 2.12
N VAL A 78 5.56 3.85 2.05
CA VAL A 78 5.09 4.96 1.18
C VAL A 78 4.94 4.48 -0.26
N LEU A 79 5.92 3.71 -0.77
CA LEU A 79 5.89 3.19 -2.13
C LEU A 79 4.62 2.37 -2.42
N LYS A 80 4.28 1.43 -1.53
CA LYS A 80 3.08 0.60 -1.69
C LYS A 80 1.81 1.45 -1.69
N VAL A 81 1.74 2.43 -0.77
CA VAL A 81 0.60 3.33 -0.65
C VAL A 81 0.46 4.17 -1.91
N LYS A 82 1.56 4.75 -2.41
CA LYS A 82 1.60 5.54 -3.64
C LYS A 82 1.06 4.74 -4.82
N GLU A 83 1.66 3.58 -5.11
CA GLU A 83 1.26 2.75 -6.26
C GLU A 83 -0.21 2.31 -6.18
N LEU A 84 -0.71 2.09 -4.97
CA LEU A 84 -2.11 1.72 -4.75
C LEU A 84 -3.06 2.91 -4.92
N LEU A 85 -2.72 4.07 -4.37
CA LEU A 85 -3.54 5.27 -4.50
C LEU A 85 -3.58 5.75 -5.95
N ASP A 86 -2.44 5.79 -6.64
CA ASP A 86 -2.37 6.16 -8.06
C ASP A 86 -3.28 5.23 -8.87
N PHE A 87 -3.19 3.90 -8.66
CA PHE A 87 -4.09 2.96 -9.33
C PHE A 87 -5.57 3.18 -9.00
N LEU A 88 -5.92 3.42 -7.74
CA LEU A 88 -7.32 3.66 -7.37
C LEU A 88 -7.85 4.96 -8.01
N TYR A 89 -7.04 6.00 -8.08
CA TYR A 89 -7.42 7.26 -8.72
C TYR A 89 -7.54 7.11 -10.23
N ASP A 90 -6.68 6.32 -10.87
CA ASP A 90 -6.78 6.00 -12.31
C ASP A 90 -8.07 5.23 -12.63
N VAL A 91 -8.55 4.38 -11.72
CA VAL A 91 -9.85 3.68 -11.84
C VAL A 91 -11.03 4.62 -11.55
N GLY A 92 -10.77 5.82 -11.00
CA GLY A 92 -11.78 6.85 -10.75
C GLY A 92 -12.31 6.92 -9.32
N TYR A 93 -11.65 6.29 -8.33
CA TYR A 93 -12.03 6.47 -6.93
C TYR A 93 -11.60 7.83 -6.41
N SER A 94 -12.42 8.43 -5.55
CA SER A 94 -12.09 9.70 -4.91
C SER A 94 -11.23 9.51 -3.65
N PRO A 95 -10.45 10.52 -3.22
CA PRO A 95 -9.73 10.51 -1.94
C PRO A 95 -10.66 10.23 -0.74
N GLU A 96 -11.87 10.79 -0.76
CA GLU A 96 -12.88 10.64 0.29
C GLU A 96 -13.36 9.20 0.39
N GLU A 97 -13.64 8.54 -0.74
CA GLU A 97 -14.07 7.14 -0.75
C GLU A 97 -13.00 6.21 -0.14
N VAL A 98 -11.73 6.45 -0.48
CA VAL A 98 -10.60 5.72 0.09
C VAL A 98 -10.45 6.01 1.58
N CYS A 99 -10.67 7.26 2.00
CA CYS A 99 -10.64 7.64 3.41
C CYS A 99 -11.78 6.97 4.21
N CYS A 100 -12.96 6.80 3.63
CA CYS A 100 -14.08 6.05 4.20
C CYS A 100 -13.80 4.55 4.27
N THR A 101 -12.98 4.01 3.36
CA THR A 101 -12.62 2.59 3.32
C THR A 101 -11.11 2.34 3.50
N PRO A 102 -10.51 2.74 4.64
CA PRO A 102 -9.05 2.78 4.79
C PRO A 102 -8.39 1.39 4.79
N ARG A 103 -9.18 0.33 5.01
CA ARG A 103 -8.70 -1.06 4.94
C ARG A 103 -8.15 -1.41 3.56
N ILE A 104 -8.56 -0.73 2.49
CA ILE A 104 -8.03 -0.96 1.14
C ILE A 104 -6.52 -0.76 1.09
N LEU A 105 -5.98 0.20 1.84
CA LEU A 105 -4.56 0.53 1.92
C LEU A 105 -3.69 -0.60 2.49
N THR A 106 -4.32 -1.56 3.17
CA THR A 106 -3.63 -2.76 3.68
C THR A 106 -3.52 -3.87 2.63
N ARG A 107 -4.37 -3.87 1.60
CA ARG A 107 -4.39 -4.91 0.56
C ARG A 107 -3.18 -4.79 -0.38
N SER A 108 -2.88 -5.87 -1.09
CA SER A 108 -1.80 -5.85 -2.08
C SER A 108 -2.32 -5.28 -3.39
N LEU A 109 -1.50 -4.47 -4.08
CA LEU A 109 -1.86 -3.89 -5.38
C LEU A 109 -2.30 -4.98 -6.36
N ARG A 110 -1.57 -6.10 -6.40
CA ARG A 110 -1.89 -7.27 -7.23
C ARG A 110 -3.32 -7.77 -7.00
N THR A 111 -3.72 -7.89 -5.73
CA THR A 111 -5.08 -8.35 -5.39
C THR A 111 -6.14 -7.36 -5.83
N VAL A 112 -5.91 -6.06 -5.59
CA VAL A 112 -6.88 -5.02 -5.96
C VAL A 112 -7.05 -4.96 -7.48
N LYS A 113 -5.94 -4.93 -8.24
CA LYS A 113 -5.95 -4.97 -9.71
C LYS A 113 -6.71 -6.18 -10.26
N ALA A 114 -6.40 -7.38 -9.77
CA ALA A 114 -7.06 -8.60 -10.23
C ALA A 114 -8.57 -8.59 -10.00
N ARG A 115 -9.02 -8.04 -8.86
CA ARG A 115 -10.45 -7.94 -8.54
C ARG A 115 -11.17 -6.88 -9.36
N VAL A 116 -10.54 -5.74 -9.62
CA VAL A 116 -11.11 -4.69 -10.49
C VAL A 116 -11.34 -5.25 -11.88
N VAL A 117 -10.31 -5.87 -12.49
CA VAL A 117 -10.43 -6.47 -13.83
C VAL A 117 -11.51 -7.57 -13.88
N GLU A 118 -11.59 -8.42 -12.87
CA GLU A 118 -12.64 -9.47 -12.82
C GLU A 118 -14.05 -8.88 -12.71
N LEU A 119 -14.23 -7.79 -11.96
CA LEU A 119 -15.53 -7.12 -11.81
C LEU A 119 -15.90 -6.33 -13.08
N GLU A 120 -14.93 -5.70 -13.74
CA GLU A 120 -15.12 -5.04 -15.03
C GLU A 120 -15.59 -6.03 -16.12
N LEU A 121 -15.01 -7.24 -16.16
CA LEU A 121 -15.43 -8.32 -17.07
C LEU A 121 -16.87 -8.79 -16.81
N LEU A 122 -17.39 -8.60 -15.60
CA LEU A 122 -18.78 -8.88 -15.23
C LEU A 122 -19.72 -7.69 -15.49
N GLY A 123 -19.22 -6.59 -16.05
CA GLY A 123 -19.98 -5.38 -16.35
C GLY A 123 -20.04 -4.37 -15.20
N ILE A 124 -19.27 -4.57 -14.12
CA ILE A 124 -19.21 -3.65 -12.98
C ILE A 124 -18.01 -2.71 -13.17
N THR A 125 -18.27 -1.51 -13.67
CA THR A 125 -17.24 -0.53 -14.03
C THR A 125 -16.65 0.24 -12.84
N HIS A 126 -17.37 0.32 -11.71
CA HIS A 126 -16.91 1.01 -10.50
C HIS A 126 -17.29 0.21 -9.24
N PRO A 127 -16.50 -0.82 -8.87
CA PRO A 127 -16.87 -1.70 -7.77
C PRO A 127 -16.74 -1.00 -6.41
N ASN A 128 -17.61 -1.31 -5.45
CA ASN A 128 -17.50 -0.75 -4.11
C ASN A 128 -16.18 -1.18 -3.44
N LEU A 129 -15.42 -0.23 -2.86
CA LEU A 129 -14.14 -0.50 -2.18
C LEU A 129 -14.23 -1.57 -1.09
N LEU A 130 -15.38 -1.72 -0.43
CA LEU A 130 -15.63 -2.77 0.56
C LEU A 130 -15.58 -4.16 -0.06
N VAL A 131 -16.04 -4.33 -1.31
CA VAL A 131 -15.93 -5.58 -2.06
C VAL A 131 -14.46 -5.93 -2.31
N LEU A 132 -13.66 -4.93 -2.72
CA LEU A 132 -12.22 -5.10 -2.91
C LEU A 132 -11.48 -5.44 -1.60
N CYS A 133 -12.05 -5.06 -0.46
CA CYS A 133 -11.50 -5.36 0.86
C CYS A 133 -11.87 -6.75 1.42
N LYS A 134 -12.81 -7.49 0.81
CA LYS A 134 -13.27 -8.80 1.31
C LYS A 134 -12.14 -9.83 1.41
N THR A 135 -12.30 -10.82 2.28
CA THR A 135 -11.40 -11.99 2.29
C THR A 135 -11.49 -12.73 0.95
N THR A 136 -10.53 -13.60 0.65
CA THR A 136 -10.57 -14.40 -0.59
C THR A 136 -11.83 -15.26 -0.66
N LYS A 137 -12.22 -15.89 0.45
CA LYS A 137 -13.43 -16.74 0.52
C LYS A 137 -14.70 -15.93 0.23
N GLU A 138 -14.93 -14.85 0.99
CA GLU A 138 -16.12 -14.00 0.82
C GLU A 138 -16.21 -13.36 -0.57
N TYR A 139 -15.07 -12.98 -1.14
CA TYR A 139 -15.01 -12.44 -2.49
C TYR A 139 -15.41 -13.51 -3.52
N GLN A 140 -14.90 -14.73 -3.40
CA GLN A 140 -15.28 -15.84 -4.29
C GLN A 140 -16.75 -16.25 -4.13
N ASP A 141 -17.30 -16.20 -2.92
CA ASP A 141 -18.73 -16.40 -2.67
C ASP A 141 -19.56 -15.32 -3.39
N LEU A 142 -19.11 -14.06 -3.36
CA LEU A 142 -19.78 -12.95 -4.06
C LEU A 142 -19.75 -13.15 -5.58
N ILE A 143 -18.60 -13.46 -6.16
CA ILE A 143 -18.46 -13.69 -7.61
C ILE A 143 -19.34 -14.84 -8.07
N ARG A 144 -19.42 -15.94 -7.30
CA ARG A 144 -20.34 -17.05 -7.60
C ARG A 144 -21.80 -16.61 -7.63
N LYS A 145 -22.23 -15.78 -6.68
CA LYS A 145 -23.60 -15.23 -6.65
C LYS A 145 -23.88 -14.31 -7.84
N LEU A 146 -22.92 -13.46 -8.20
CA LEU A 146 -23.06 -12.56 -9.35
C LEU A 146 -23.17 -13.32 -10.68
N LYS A 147 -22.34 -14.36 -10.86
CA LYS A 147 -22.39 -15.22 -12.06
C LYS A 147 -23.65 -16.08 -12.16
N HIS A 148 -24.28 -16.42 -11.03
CA HIS A 148 -25.54 -17.16 -11.05
C HIS A 148 -26.75 -16.26 -11.40
N ASN A 149 -26.67 -14.97 -11.07
CA ASN A 149 -27.75 -14.01 -11.28
C ASN A 149 -27.70 -13.29 -12.66
N GLN A 150 -26.75 -13.66 -13.52
CA GLN A 150 -26.66 -13.25 -14.94
C GLN A 150 -27.21 -14.36 -15.84
#